data_AF-A0A7X4Z6T2-F1
#
_entry.id   AF-A0A7X4Z6T2-F1
#
_cell.length_a   1.000
_cell.length_b   1.000
_cell.length_c   1.000
_cell.angle_alpha   90.00
_cell.angle_beta   90.00
_cell.angle_gamma   90.00
#
_symmetry.space_group_name_H-M   'P 1'
#
loop_
_entity.id
_entity.type
_entity.pdbx_description
1 polymer ?
#
loop_
_entity_poly.entity_id
_entity_poly.type
_entity_poly.pdbx_seq_one_letter_code
_entity_poly.pdbx_strand_id
1 'polypeptide(L)'
;MKEIIRISGKIMKDLRTLTGWNFIGGVKGNICLLNAKLVSEEGVKTDVSLRFQGADVLIMTTVWGDSFEKEAVDGAVQKLDFPVETEIKEDSLIISHHEPLGVLEHSIKGVLKQCIIPMVIAAAQAALA
;
A
#
# COMPACT_ATOMS: atom_id res chain seq x y z
N MET A 1 -17.60 9.25 10.93
CA MET A 1 -16.25 9.77 11.25
C MET A 1 -15.62 9.13 12.48
N LYS A 2 -16.23 9.22 13.67
CA LYS A 2 -15.72 8.54 14.88
C LYS A 2 -15.48 7.04 14.67
N GLU A 3 -16.34 6.40 13.90
CA GLU A 3 -16.22 4.99 13.51
C GLU A 3 -15.00 4.72 12.61
N ILE A 4 -14.78 5.50 11.55
CA ILE A 4 -13.59 5.37 10.68
C ILE A 4 -12.30 5.52 11.50
N ILE A 5 -12.24 6.46 12.45
CA ILE A 5 -11.08 6.64 13.33
C ILE A 5 -10.85 5.43 14.23
N ARG A 6 -11.94 4.86 14.78
CA ARG A 6 -11.87 3.65 15.62
C ARG A 6 -11.37 2.45 14.80
N ILE A 7 -11.92 2.26 13.59
CA ILE A 7 -11.56 1.15 12.71
C ILE A 7 -10.12 1.33 12.20
N SER A 8 -9.72 2.52 11.76
CA SER A 8 -8.36 2.78 11.30
C SER A 8 -7.32 2.61 12.41
N GLY A 9 -7.65 2.99 13.65
CA GLY A 9 -6.80 2.73 14.82
C GLY A 9 -6.61 1.23 15.10
N LYS A 10 -7.68 0.43 14.97
CA LYS A 10 -7.60 -1.04 15.05
C LYS A 10 -6.72 -1.60 13.92
N ILE A 11 -7.00 -1.20 12.68
CA ILE A 11 -6.26 -1.65 11.49
C ILE A 11 -4.77 -1.33 11.61
N MET A 12 -4.42 -0.10 12.01
CA MET A 12 -3.04 0.33 12.23
C MET A 12 -2.31 -0.55 13.24
N LYS A 13 -2.97 -0.87 14.36
CA LYS A 13 -2.40 -1.76 15.39
C LYS A 13 -2.19 -3.17 14.86
N ASP A 14 -3.18 -3.73 14.17
CA ASP A 14 -3.12 -5.10 13.63
C ASP A 14 -2.06 -5.20 12.53
N LEU A 15 -1.96 -4.22 11.63
CA LEU A 15 -0.91 -4.13 10.61
C LEU A 15 0.48 -4.12 11.27
N ARG A 16 0.69 -3.28 12.29
CA ARG A 16 1.96 -3.24 13.03
C ARG A 16 2.29 -4.58 13.67
N THR A 17 1.32 -5.26 14.28
CA THR A 17 1.53 -6.57 14.88
C THR A 17 1.88 -7.64 13.85
N LEU A 18 1.27 -7.59 12.66
CA LEU A 18 1.48 -8.60 11.61
C LEU A 18 2.76 -8.39 10.80
N THR A 19 3.22 -7.14 10.65
CA THR A 19 4.32 -6.77 9.75
C THR A 19 5.56 -6.24 10.47
N GLY A 20 5.41 -5.72 11.68
CA GLY A 20 6.42 -4.88 12.34
C GLY A 20 6.52 -3.46 11.76
N TRP A 21 5.76 -3.11 10.73
CA TRP A 21 5.83 -1.79 10.09
C TRP A 21 5.21 -0.71 10.97
N ASN A 22 5.88 0.45 11.01
CA ASN A 22 5.44 1.59 11.79
C ASN A 22 4.55 2.50 10.94
N PHE A 23 3.24 2.25 10.99
CA PHE A 23 2.24 3.13 10.37
C PHE A 23 1.99 4.38 11.22
N ILE A 24 2.00 5.54 10.57
CA ILE A 24 1.61 6.84 11.12
C ILE A 24 0.29 7.25 10.47
N GLY A 25 -0.65 7.70 11.30
CA GLY A 25 -2.01 8.04 10.87
C GLY A 25 -2.38 9.51 11.03
N GLY A 26 -3.26 10.00 10.15
CA GLY A 26 -3.84 11.34 10.23
C GLY A 26 -5.28 11.37 9.68
N VAL A 27 -6.03 12.40 10.06
CA VAL A 27 -7.41 12.62 9.60
C VAL A 27 -7.55 14.05 9.09
N LYS A 28 -8.11 14.22 7.90
CA LYS A 28 -8.44 15.54 7.33
C LYS A 28 -9.81 15.48 6.67
N GLY A 29 -10.78 16.19 7.23
CA GLY A 29 -12.17 16.09 6.78
C GLY A 29 -12.65 14.63 6.83
N ASN A 30 -13.23 14.14 5.74
CA ASN A 30 -13.76 12.77 5.62
C ASN A 30 -12.73 11.69 5.26
N ILE A 31 -11.44 12.05 5.24
CA ILE A 31 -10.37 11.15 4.83
C ILE A 31 -9.51 10.79 6.04
N CYS A 32 -9.28 9.50 6.24
CA CYS A 32 -8.23 9.01 7.13
C CYS A 32 -7.09 8.42 6.29
N LEU A 33 -5.85 8.72 6.67
CA LEU A 33 -4.64 8.24 6.01
C LEU A 33 -3.80 7.48 7.02
N LEU A 34 -3.29 6.32 6.63
CA LEU A 34 -2.21 5.61 7.31
C LEU A 34 -1.05 5.48 6.32
N ASN A 35 0.17 5.72 6.77
CA ASN A 35 1.37 5.59 5.95
C ASN A 35 2.48 4.90 6.73
N ALA A 36 3.17 3.94 6.11
CA ALA A 36 4.40 3.34 6.61
C ALA A 36 5.50 3.52 5.57
N LYS A 37 6.70 3.87 6.04
CA LYS A 37 7.90 3.97 5.19
C LYS A 37 8.78 2.76 5.44
N LEU A 38 9.18 2.09 4.38
CA LEU A 38 9.94 0.85 4.38
C LEU A 38 11.24 1.06 3.61
N VAL A 39 12.28 0.34 4.03
CA VAL A 39 13.54 0.24 3.30
C VAL A 39 13.90 -1.23 3.21
N SER A 40 14.10 -1.76 2.01
CA SER A 40 14.54 -3.14 1.81
C SER A 40 16.04 -3.31 2.13
N GLU A 41 16.52 -4.55 2.18
CA GLU A 41 17.95 -4.83 2.39
C GLU A 41 18.83 -4.29 1.25
N GLU A 42 18.26 -4.25 0.05
CA GLU A 42 18.86 -3.70 -1.17
C GLU A 42 18.78 -2.16 -1.23
N GLY A 43 18.23 -1.51 -0.20
CA GLY A 43 18.14 -0.06 -0.09
C GLY A 43 16.94 0.58 -0.82
N VAL A 44 16.01 -0.23 -1.34
CA VAL A 44 14.81 0.27 -2.03
C VAL A 44 13.87 0.90 -1.03
N LYS A 45 13.51 2.16 -1.25
CA LYS A 45 12.61 2.93 -0.38
C LYS A 45 11.17 2.79 -0.89
N THR A 46 10.30 2.25 -0.04
CA THR A 46 8.89 2.00 -0.37
C THR A 46 7.97 2.61 0.68
N ASP A 47 7.02 3.43 0.26
CA ASP A 47 5.95 3.96 1.10
C ASP A 47 4.66 3.17 0.86
N VAL A 48 4.07 2.66 1.94
CA VAL A 48 2.77 1.98 1.91
C VAL A 48 1.73 2.88 2.53
N SER A 49 0.72 3.29 1.76
CA SER A 49 -0.33 4.20 2.19
C SER A 49 -1.71 3.55 2.08
N LEU A 50 -2.53 3.70 3.12
CA LEU A 50 -3.94 3.33 3.12
C LEU A 50 -4.76 4.60 3.31
N ARG A 51 -5.60 4.92 2.32
CA ARG A 51 -6.50 6.08 2.33
C ARG A 51 -7.94 5.61 2.46
N PHE A 52 -8.55 5.90 3.59
CA PHE A 52 -9.92 5.57 3.93
C PHE A 52 -10.85 6.72 3.54
N GLN A 53 -11.84 6.46 2.70
CA GLN A 53 -12.85 7.43 2.29
C GLN A 53 -14.23 6.76 2.23
N GLY A 54 -15.02 6.91 3.30
CA GLY A 54 -16.30 6.22 3.43
C GLY A 54 -16.11 4.72 3.61
N ALA A 55 -16.67 3.92 2.70
CA ALA A 55 -16.56 2.45 2.70
C ALA A 55 -15.43 1.93 1.79
N ASP A 56 -14.65 2.83 1.18
CA ASP A 56 -13.55 2.51 0.27
C ASP A 56 -12.20 2.76 0.95
N VAL A 57 -11.24 1.89 0.65
CA VAL A 57 -9.84 2.02 1.07
C VAL A 57 -8.95 1.91 -0.16
N LEU A 58 -8.33 3.02 -0.53
CA LEU A 58 -7.28 3.05 -1.54
C LEU A 58 -5.95 2.64 -0.89
N ILE A 59 -5.42 1.50 -1.31
CA ILE A 59 -4.11 0.99 -0.94
C ILE A 59 -3.12 1.46 -2.01
N MET A 60 -2.04 2.10 -1.60
CA MET A 60 -0.98 2.57 -2.49
C MET A 60 0.37 2.08 -2.00
N THR A 61 1.18 1.62 -2.94
CA THR A 61 2.60 1.34 -2.75
C THR A 61 3.36 2.28 -3.66
N THR A 62 4.17 3.16 -3.09
CA THR A 62 5.04 4.09 -3.81
C THR A 62 6.47 3.64 -3.62
N VAL A 63 7.21 3.43 -4.70
CA VAL A 63 8.65 3.18 -4.66
C VAL A 63 9.37 4.36 -5.31
N TRP A 64 10.48 4.78 -4.71
CA TRP A 64 11.29 5.91 -5.17
C TRP A 64 12.52 5.42 -5.94
N GLY A 65 12.82 6.02 -7.08
CA GLY A 65 13.93 5.61 -7.94
C GLY A 65 14.19 6.61 -9.08
N ASP A 66 15.36 6.50 -9.72
CA ASP A 66 15.79 7.46 -10.75
C ASP A 66 15.08 7.25 -12.10
N SER A 67 14.67 6.02 -12.40
CA SER A 67 13.92 5.67 -13.62
C SER A 67 13.17 4.36 -13.44
N PHE A 68 12.03 4.23 -14.12
CA PHE A 68 11.25 2.99 -14.17
C PHE A 68 10.99 2.60 -15.61
N GLU A 69 11.45 1.41 -16.00
CA GLU A 69 11.17 0.85 -17.32
C GLU A 69 9.77 0.25 -17.36
N LYS A 70 8.94 0.68 -18.32
CA LYS A 70 7.54 0.24 -18.41
C LYS A 70 7.41 -1.27 -18.54
N GLU A 71 8.27 -1.93 -19.31
CA GLU A 71 8.25 -3.38 -19.49
C GLU A 71 8.54 -4.13 -18.19
N ALA A 72 9.47 -3.63 -17.37
CA ALA A 72 9.76 -4.18 -16.06
C ALA A 72 8.60 -3.99 -15.08
N VAL A 73 8.00 -2.79 -15.07
CA VAL A 73 6.80 -2.50 -14.27
C VAL A 73 5.65 -3.42 -14.65
N ASP A 74 5.34 -3.54 -15.94
CA ASP A 74 4.27 -4.39 -16.45
C ASP A 74 4.53 -5.86 -16.09
N GLY A 75 5.77 -6.34 -16.25
CA GLY A 75 6.15 -7.71 -15.89
C GLY A 75 6.08 -8.01 -14.38
N ALA A 76 6.37 -7.02 -13.52
CA ALA A 76 6.24 -7.17 -12.08
C ALA A 76 4.76 -7.20 -11.65
N VAL A 77 3.94 -6.32 -12.24
CA VAL A 77 2.52 -6.17 -11.91
C VAL A 77 1.65 -7.32 -12.43
N GLN A 78 2.00 -7.91 -13.58
CA GLN A 78 1.31 -9.10 -14.12
C GLN A 78 1.33 -10.32 -13.18
N LYS A 79 2.21 -10.34 -12.17
CA LYS A 79 2.28 -11.40 -11.15
C LYS A 79 1.25 -11.23 -10.03
N LEU A 80 0.52 -10.11 -9.99
CA LEU A 80 -0.52 -9.86 -9.00
C LEU A 80 -1.85 -10.47 -9.45
N ASP A 81 -2.46 -11.28 -8.57
CA ASP A 81 -3.72 -11.99 -8.85
C ASP A 81 -4.98 -11.10 -8.73
N PHE A 82 -4.81 -9.78 -8.75
CA PHE A 82 -5.87 -8.78 -8.54
C PHE A 82 -5.59 -7.52 -9.36
N PRO A 83 -6.63 -6.75 -9.74
CA PRO A 83 -6.46 -5.58 -10.58
C PRO A 83 -5.73 -4.46 -9.82
N VAL A 84 -4.75 -3.84 -10.46
CA VAL A 84 -4.06 -2.66 -9.92
C VAL A 84 -3.93 -1.58 -10.99
N GLU A 85 -3.79 -0.34 -10.55
CA GLU A 85 -3.41 0.79 -11.40
C GLU A 85 -1.95 1.16 -11.16
N THR A 86 -1.23 1.50 -12.23
CA THR A 86 0.16 1.93 -12.19
C THR A 86 0.30 3.37 -12.68
N GLU A 87 1.10 4.16 -11.96
CA GLU A 87 1.46 5.53 -12.35
C GLU A 87 2.98 5.68 -12.22
N ILE A 88 3.67 5.89 -13.34
CA ILE A 88 5.11 6.20 -13.36
C ILE A 88 5.26 7.73 -13.40
N LYS A 89 6.02 8.25 -12.45
CA LYS A 89 6.43 9.66 -12.33
C LYS A 89 7.94 9.76 -12.57
N GLU A 90 8.43 10.99 -12.63
CA GLU A 90 9.87 11.26 -12.84
C GLU A 90 10.76 10.58 -11.81
N ASP A 91 10.32 10.45 -10.56
CA ASP A 91 11.12 9.96 -9.42
C ASP A 91 10.46 8.81 -8.64
N SER A 92 9.32 8.32 -9.12
CA SER A 92 8.53 7.34 -8.37
C SER A 92 7.61 6.48 -9.25
N LEU A 93 7.38 5.26 -8.80
CA LEU A 93 6.34 4.37 -9.30
C LEU A 93 5.29 4.19 -8.21
N ILE A 94 4.02 4.36 -8.58
CA ILE A 94 2.87 4.12 -7.71
C ILE A 94 2.09 2.94 -8.24
N ILE A 95 1.86 1.94 -7.40
CA ILE A 95 0.92 0.83 -7.64
C ILE A 95 -0.24 1.02 -6.68
N SER A 96 -1.47 0.98 -7.16
CA SER A 96 -2.65 1.20 -6.32
C SER A 96 -3.79 0.21 -6.56
N HIS A 97 -4.55 -0.04 -5.51
CA HIS A 97 -5.68 -0.97 -5.50
C HIS A 97 -6.77 -0.49 -4.54
N HIS A 98 -8.03 -0.67 -4.92
CA HIS A 98 -9.19 -0.35 -4.09
C HIS A 98 -9.73 -1.59 -3.39
N GLU A 99 -9.84 -1.51 -2.06
CA GLU A 99 -10.41 -2.57 -1.21
C GLU A 99 -11.59 -2.00 -0.40
N PRO A 100 -12.73 -2.70 -0.28
CA PRO A 100 -13.79 -2.29 0.62
C PRO A 100 -13.32 -2.30 2.09
N LEU A 101 -13.67 -1.26 2.85
CA LEU A 101 -13.34 -1.14 4.27
C LEU A 101 -13.80 -2.36 5.09
N GLY A 102 -14.97 -2.91 4.77
CA GLY A 102 -15.48 -4.11 5.43
C GLY A 102 -14.55 -5.32 5.25
N VAL A 103 -14.00 -5.53 4.05
CA VAL A 103 -13.06 -6.62 3.79
C VAL A 103 -11.79 -6.43 4.60
N LEU A 104 -11.25 -5.21 4.59
CA LEU A 104 -10.07 -4.88 5.38
C LEU A 104 -10.32 -5.05 6.88
N GLU A 105 -11.45 -4.59 7.42
CA GLU A 105 -11.78 -4.73 8.86
C GLU A 105 -11.93 -6.19 9.30
N HIS A 106 -12.53 -7.03 8.46
CA HIS A 106 -12.79 -8.44 8.76
C HIS A 106 -11.58 -9.35 8.50
N SER A 107 -10.72 -9.01 7.53
CA SER A 107 -9.64 -9.88 7.06
C SER A 107 -8.34 -9.15 6.77
N ILE A 108 -7.86 -8.33 7.73
CA ILE A 108 -6.56 -7.63 7.61
C ILE A 108 -5.43 -8.58 7.20
N LYS A 109 -5.36 -9.76 7.81
CA LYS A 109 -4.33 -10.76 7.48
C LYS A 109 -4.42 -11.25 6.03
N GLY A 110 -5.65 -11.39 5.50
CA GLY A 110 -5.89 -11.76 4.11
C GLY A 110 -5.42 -10.66 3.16
N VAL A 111 -5.94 -9.44 3.35
CA VAL A 111 -5.57 -8.26 2.54
C VAL A 111 -4.07 -7.99 2.60
N LEU A 112 -3.45 -8.14 3.77
CA LEU A 112 -2.01 -7.99 3.91
C LEU A 112 -1.22 -8.99 3.06
N LYS A 113 -1.56 -10.27 3.14
CA LYS A 113 -0.83 -11.35 2.45
C LYS A 113 -1.12 -11.44 0.96
N GLN A 114 -2.34 -11.12 0.57
CA GLN A 114 -2.83 -11.32 -0.80
C GLN A 114 -2.78 -10.04 -1.62
N CYS A 115 -2.70 -8.86 -1.00
CA CYS A 115 -2.69 -7.58 -1.70
C CYS A 115 -1.48 -6.72 -1.29
N ILE A 116 -1.39 -6.25 -0.04
CA ILE A 116 -0.39 -5.24 0.36
C ILE A 116 1.06 -5.72 0.19
N ILE A 117 1.40 -6.90 0.73
CA ILE A 117 2.77 -7.45 0.63
C ILE A 117 3.13 -7.74 -0.84
N PRO A 118 2.29 -8.42 -1.64
CA PRO A 118 2.54 -8.59 -3.07
C PRO A 118 2.79 -7.26 -3.81
N MET A 119 2.01 -6.20 -3.54
CA MET A 119 2.24 -4.88 -4.13
C MET A 119 3.61 -4.30 -3.77
N VAL A 120 4.02 -4.41 -2.50
CA VAL A 120 5.35 -3.98 -2.03
C VAL A 120 6.46 -4.73 -2.76
N ILE A 121 6.32 -6.05 -2.92
CA ILE A 121 7.29 -6.88 -3.64
C ILE A 121 7.34 -6.50 -5.12
N ALA A 122 6.20 -6.32 -5.77
CA ALA A 122 6.13 -5.94 -7.18
C ALA A 122 6.78 -4.57 -7.43
N ALA A 123 6.49 -3.58 -6.57
CA ALA A 123 7.11 -2.26 -6.65
C ALA A 123 8.64 -2.33 -6.46
N ALA A 124 9.11 -3.10 -5.49
CA ALA A 124 10.54 -3.27 -5.27
C ALA A 124 11.24 -4.00 -6.42
N GLN A 125 10.61 -5.03 -7.00
CA GLN A 125 11.13 -5.72 -8.18
C GLN A 125 11.26 -4.77 -9.38
N ALA A 126 10.26 -3.92 -9.61
CA ALA A 126 10.29 -2.95 -10.70
C ALA A 126 11.37 -1.88 -10.53
N ALA A 127 11.77 -1.58 -9.29
CA ALA A 127 12.85 -0.62 -8.99
C ALA A 127 14.27 -1.21 -9.12
N LEU A 128 14.39 -2.54 -9.14
CA LEU A 128 15.67 -3.26 -9.22
C LEU A 128 15.94 -3.88 -10.60
N ALA A 129 14.98 -3.79 -11.52
CA ALA A 129 15.08 -4.26 -12.88
C ALA A 129 15.84 -3.24 -13.76
#